data_AF-F4MZG8-F1
#
_entry.id   AF-F4MZG8-F1
#
_cell.length_a   1.000
_cell.length_b   1.000
_cell.length_c   1.000
_cell.angle_alpha   90.00
_cell.angle_beta   90.00
_cell.angle_gamma   90.00
#
_symmetry.space_group_name_H-M   'P 1'
#
loop_
_entity.id
_entity.type
_entity.pdbx_description
1 polymer ?
#
loop_
_entity_poly.entity_id
_entity_poly.type
_entity_poly.pdbx_seq_one_letter_code
_entity_poly.pdbx_strand_id
1 'polypeptide(L)'
;MLKQKTPEKNKLIDEVRELETKVTHQRSLQASLETLSRTFSDIGIRMVDAESALNHLDFMWLSILNQITESQTQFKEINNALRLTSFINKFQQVITPWKSVGDSARQLVDIFDEAIKEYKKVYG
;
A
#
# COMPACT_ATOMS: atom_id res chain seq x y z
N MET A 1 -58.64 -5.65 48.11
CA MET A 1 -57.46 -4.97 47.52
C MET A 1 -56.59 -5.90 46.64
N LEU A 2 -57.17 -6.81 45.83
CA LEU A 2 -56.37 -7.80 45.07
C LEU A 2 -56.62 -7.79 43.54
N LYS A 3 -57.40 -6.85 43.00
CA LYS A 3 -57.74 -6.82 41.56
C LYS A 3 -56.94 -5.82 40.70
N GLN A 4 -56.09 -4.97 41.31
CA GLN A 4 -55.28 -3.99 40.56
C GLN A 4 -53.86 -4.48 40.22
N LYS A 5 -53.40 -5.63 40.73
CA LYS A 5 -51.99 -6.07 40.64
C LYS A 5 -51.61 -6.80 39.34
N THR A 6 -52.58 -7.02 38.44
CA THR A 6 -52.43 -7.81 37.20
C THR A 6 -52.20 -6.96 35.95
N PRO A 7 -52.93 -5.84 35.71
CA PRO A 7 -52.77 -5.06 34.48
C PRO A 7 -51.42 -4.33 34.41
N GLU A 8 -51.00 -3.71 35.51
CA GLU A 8 -49.74 -2.96 35.60
C GLU A 8 -48.52 -3.89 35.50
N LYS A 9 -48.61 -5.07 36.13
CA LYS A 9 -47.62 -6.14 35.98
C LYS A 9 -47.54 -6.63 34.53
N ASN A 10 -48.67 -6.85 33.87
CA ASN A 10 -48.69 -7.29 32.46
C ASN A 10 -48.09 -6.22 31.53
N LYS A 11 -48.42 -4.95 31.78
CA LYS A 11 -47.84 -3.83 31.03
C LYS A 11 -46.31 -3.75 31.17
N LEU A 12 -45.79 -3.92 32.39
CA LEU A 12 -44.35 -3.96 32.63
C LEU A 12 -43.68 -5.19 31.98
N ILE A 13 -44.35 -6.35 31.93
CA ILE A 13 -43.85 -7.53 31.23
C ILE A 13 -43.74 -7.26 29.73
N ASP A 14 -44.73 -6.58 29.14
CA ASP A 14 -44.71 -6.23 27.72
C ASP A 14 -43.63 -5.17 27.42
N GLU A 15 -43.47 -4.15 28.26
CA GLU A 15 -42.37 -3.18 28.15
C GLU A 15 -40.99 -3.84 28.27
N VAL A 16 -40.81 -4.78 29.21
CA VAL A 16 -39.55 -5.54 29.33
C VAL A 16 -39.28 -6.37 28.08
N ARG A 17 -40.30 -7.02 27.49
CA ARG A 17 -40.13 -7.79 26.25
C ARG A 17 -39.76 -6.92 25.05
N GLU A 18 -40.36 -5.74 24.94
CA GLU A 18 -39.99 -4.77 23.89
C GLU A 18 -38.56 -4.28 24.07
N LEU A 19 -38.16 -3.95 25.30
CA LEU A 19 -36.80 -3.55 25.62
C LEU A 19 -35.79 -4.68 25.37
N GLU A 20 -36.11 -5.92 25.74
CA GLU A 20 -35.27 -7.09 25.45
C GLU A 20 -35.08 -7.28 23.94
N THR A 21 -36.14 -7.10 23.15
CA THR A 21 -36.06 -7.18 21.69
C THR A 21 -35.16 -6.07 21.13
N LYS A 22 -35.33 -4.83 21.62
CA LYS A 22 -34.49 -3.69 21.23
C LYS A 22 -33.02 -3.89 21.61
N VAL A 23 -32.74 -4.33 22.83
CA VAL A 23 -31.38 -4.63 23.30
C VAL A 23 -30.76 -5.75 22.48
N THR A 24 -31.53 -6.76 22.10
CA THR A 24 -31.06 -7.85 21.23
C THR A 24 -30.65 -7.32 19.86
N HIS A 25 -31.45 -6.46 19.23
CA HIS A 25 -31.09 -5.83 17.97
C HIS A 25 -29.86 -4.92 18.09
N GLN A 26 -29.75 -4.15 19.18
CA GLN A 26 -28.58 -3.31 19.45
C GLN A 26 -27.30 -4.14 19.62
N ARG A 27 -27.37 -5.26 20.34
CA ARG A 27 -26.24 -6.20 20.48
C ARG A 27 -25.82 -6.79 19.13
N SER A 28 -26.79 -7.16 18.29
CA SER A 28 -26.50 -7.64 16.94
C SER A 28 -25.82 -6.57 16.08
N LEU A 29 -26.28 -5.32 16.16
CA LEU A 29 -25.65 -4.20 15.46
C LEU A 29 -24.22 -3.96 15.96
N GLN A 30 -24.02 -3.98 17.29
CA GLN A 30 -22.69 -3.83 17.88
C GLN A 30 -21.73 -4.91 17.41
N ALA A 31 -22.16 -6.19 17.39
CA ALA A 31 -21.33 -7.28 16.89
C ALA A 31 -20.94 -7.08 15.41
N SER A 32 -21.87 -6.60 14.58
CA SER A 32 -21.59 -6.25 13.18
C SER A 32 -20.59 -5.10 13.05
N LEU A 33 -20.71 -4.06 13.89
CA LEU A 33 -19.78 -2.92 13.91
C LEU A 33 -18.38 -3.33 14.38
N GLU A 34 -18.28 -4.18 15.40
CA GLU A 34 -17.00 -4.72 15.87
C GLU A 34 -16.32 -5.57 14.79
N THR A 35 -17.10 -6.38 14.07
CA THR A 35 -16.60 -7.14 12.92
C THR A 35 -16.11 -6.20 11.82
N LEU A 36 -16.90 -5.18 11.47
CA LEU A 36 -16.53 -4.19 10.47
C LEU A 36 -15.25 -3.44 10.86
N SER A 37 -15.13 -3.03 12.12
CA SER A 37 -13.95 -2.33 12.64
C SER A 37 -12.68 -3.18 12.50
N ARG A 38 -12.74 -4.47 12.81
CA ARG A 38 -11.62 -5.41 12.61
C ARG A 38 -11.24 -5.50 11.13
N THR A 39 -12.21 -5.70 10.24
CA THR A 39 -11.97 -5.76 8.79
C THR A 39 -11.32 -4.48 8.27
N PHE A 40 -11.77 -3.31 8.71
CA PHE A 40 -11.18 -2.03 8.32
C PHE A 40 -9.77 -1.85 8.88
N SER A 41 -9.50 -2.33 10.10
CA SER A 41 -8.14 -2.33 10.66
C SER A 41 -7.19 -3.18 9.83
N ASP A 42 -7.62 -4.38 9.41
CA ASP A 42 -6.82 -5.27 8.57
C ASP A 42 -6.55 -4.65 7.18
N ILE A 43 -7.56 -4.01 6.59
CA ILE A 43 -7.39 -3.25 5.35
C ILE A 43 -6.40 -2.10 5.54
N GLY A 44 -6.52 -1.35 6.64
CA GLY A 44 -5.63 -0.24 6.96
C GLY A 44 -4.17 -0.65 7.06
N ILE A 45 -3.89 -1.77 7.75
CA ILE A 45 -2.53 -2.32 7.86
C ILE A 45 -1.98 -2.66 6.46
N ARG A 46 -2.76 -3.37 5.64
CA ARG A 46 -2.34 -3.72 4.27
C ARG A 46 -2.11 -2.50 3.39
N MET A 47 -2.88 -1.43 3.57
CA MET A 47 -2.70 -0.17 2.85
C MET A 47 -1.41 0.54 3.25
N VAL A 48 -1.06 0.57 4.53
CA VAL A 48 0.21 1.15 5.02
C VAL A 48 1.41 0.39 4.47
N ASP A 49 1.33 -0.95 4.47
CA ASP A 49 2.38 -1.79 3.89
C ASP A 49 2.54 -1.51 2.38
N ALA A 50 1.42 -1.40 1.65
CA ALA A 50 1.42 -1.09 0.23
C ALA A 50 1.97 0.31 -0.06
N GLU A 51 1.63 1.32 0.75
CA GLU A 51 2.15 2.68 0.64
C GLU A 51 3.68 2.69 0.77
N SER A 52 4.23 2.00 1.77
CA SER A 52 5.69 1.90 1.94
C SER A 52 6.36 1.23 0.74
N ALA A 53 5.77 0.17 0.18
CA ALA A 53 6.31 -0.50 -1.00
C ALA A 53 6.29 0.41 -2.24
N LEU A 54 5.20 1.16 -2.44
CA LEU A 54 5.07 2.12 -3.54
C LEU A 54 6.07 3.28 -3.42
N ASN A 55 6.32 3.79 -2.21
CA ASN A 55 7.30 4.84 -1.97
C ASN A 55 8.73 4.39 -2.34
N HIS A 56 9.10 3.15 -2.04
CA HIS A 56 10.39 2.60 -2.47
C HIS A 56 10.47 2.48 -4.00
N LEU A 57 9.39 2.03 -4.65
CA LEU A 57 9.33 1.90 -6.10
C LEU A 57 9.44 3.28 -6.79
N ASP A 58 8.75 4.29 -6.27
CA ASP A 58 8.82 5.66 -6.77
C ASP A 58 10.25 6.22 -6.66
N PHE A 59 10.88 6.07 -5.49
CA PHE A 59 12.27 6.49 -5.29
C PHE A 59 13.24 5.81 -6.26
N MET A 60 13.10 4.50 -6.49
CA MET A 60 13.93 3.77 -7.45
C MET A 60 13.77 4.31 -8.88
N TRP A 61 12.54 4.54 -9.34
CA TRP A 61 12.28 5.08 -10.67
C TRP A 61 12.79 6.51 -10.83
N LEU A 62 12.62 7.35 -9.81
CA LEU A 62 13.19 8.71 -9.80
C LEU A 62 14.71 8.68 -9.87
N SER A 63 15.37 7.76 -9.16
CA SER A 63 16.82 7.58 -9.24
C SER A 63 17.27 7.14 -10.63
N ILE A 64 16.58 6.17 -11.25
CA ILE A 64 16.87 5.72 -12.62
C ILE A 64 16.69 6.87 -13.61
N LEU A 65 15.58 7.61 -13.50
CA LEU A 65 15.29 8.76 -14.35
C LEU A 65 16.39 9.82 -14.22
N ASN A 66 16.80 10.15 -13.01
CA ASN A 66 17.86 11.13 -12.76
C ASN A 66 19.18 10.72 -13.45
N GLN A 67 19.58 9.44 -13.35
CA GLN A 67 20.77 8.92 -14.03
C GLN A 67 20.67 9.00 -15.56
N ILE A 68 19.48 8.70 -16.12
CA ILE A 68 19.22 8.83 -17.56
C ILE A 68 19.29 10.30 -17.99
N THR A 69 18.69 11.21 -17.22
CA THR A 69 18.72 12.65 -17.48
C THR A 69 20.13 13.22 -17.38
N GLU A 70 20.92 12.76 -16.43
CA GLU A 70 22.34 13.12 -16.30
C GLU A 70 23.12 12.70 -17.55
N SER A 71 23.00 11.43 -17.94
CA SER A 71 23.64 10.91 -19.16
C SER A 71 23.22 11.68 -20.42
N GLN A 72 21.92 11.99 -20.57
CA GLN A 72 21.40 12.80 -21.67
C GLN A 72 22.03 14.20 -21.68
N THR A 73 22.16 14.83 -20.50
CA THR A 73 22.76 16.15 -20.36
C THR A 73 24.22 16.15 -20.79
N GLN A 74 25.00 15.16 -20.34
CA GLN A 74 26.40 14.99 -20.75
C GLN A 74 26.53 14.76 -22.26
N PHE A 75 25.60 13.99 -22.85
CA PHE A 75 25.63 13.66 -24.28
C PHE A 75 25.38 14.89 -25.16
N LYS A 76 24.51 15.81 -24.74
CA LYS A 76 24.19 17.06 -25.47
C LYS A 76 25.41 17.97 -25.67
N GLU A 77 26.42 17.85 -24.83
CA GLU A 77 27.64 18.64 -24.94
C GLU A 77 28.67 18.04 -25.94
N ILE A 78 28.44 16.82 -26.43
CA ILE A 78 29.30 16.18 -27.42
C ILE A 78 29.03 16.77 -28.81
N ASN A 79 30.08 17.29 -29.44
CA ASN A 79 30.03 17.84 -30.80
C ASN A 79 31.40 17.73 -31.49
N ASN A 80 31.43 18.02 -32.80
CA ASN A 80 32.61 17.84 -33.65
C ASN A 80 33.77 18.82 -33.35
N ALA A 81 33.57 19.84 -32.51
CA ALA A 81 34.63 20.77 -32.12
C ALA A 81 35.47 20.26 -30.94
N LEU A 82 35.08 19.15 -30.30
CA LEU A 82 35.82 18.57 -29.20
C LEU A 82 37.11 17.90 -29.69
N ARG A 83 38.22 18.14 -28.96
CA ARG A 83 39.43 17.33 -29.10
C ARG A 83 39.17 15.91 -28.63
N LEU A 84 39.88 14.93 -29.20
CA LEU A 84 39.73 13.50 -28.88
C LEU A 84 39.81 13.21 -27.36
N THR A 85 40.74 13.85 -26.64
CA THR A 85 40.87 13.67 -25.18
C THR A 85 39.64 14.18 -24.42
N SER A 86 39.11 15.35 -24.80
CA SER A 86 37.88 15.91 -24.24
C SER A 86 36.66 15.07 -24.58
N PHE A 87 36.59 14.53 -25.81
CA PHE A 87 35.54 13.60 -26.22
C PHE A 87 35.54 12.35 -25.35
N ILE A 88 36.70 11.70 -25.14
CA ILE A 88 36.81 10.49 -24.30
C ILE A 88 36.29 10.78 -22.89
N ASN A 89 36.74 11.87 -22.27
CA ASN A 89 36.29 12.25 -20.93
C ASN A 89 34.78 12.48 -20.88
N LYS A 90 34.22 13.16 -21.89
CA LYS A 90 32.78 13.45 -21.95
C LYS A 90 31.95 12.19 -22.20
N PHE A 91 32.41 11.33 -23.10
CA PHE A 91 31.75 10.06 -23.39
C PHE A 91 31.79 9.11 -22.20
N GLN A 92 32.87 9.12 -21.42
CA GLN A 92 32.94 8.38 -20.17
C GLN A 92 31.86 8.85 -19.17
N GLN A 93 31.62 10.16 -19.08
CA GLN A 93 30.54 10.72 -18.26
C GLN A 93 29.14 10.33 -18.77
N VAL A 94 28.96 10.17 -20.09
CA VAL A 94 27.71 9.66 -20.67
C VAL A 94 27.44 8.22 -20.23
N ILE A 95 28.43 7.33 -20.35
CA ILE A 95 28.20 5.89 -20.13
C ILE A 95 28.19 5.49 -18.65
N THR A 96 28.81 6.28 -17.77
CA THR A 96 28.94 5.94 -16.34
C THR A 96 27.58 5.76 -15.64
N PRO A 97 26.58 6.67 -15.81
CA PRO A 97 25.24 6.49 -15.25
C PRO A 97 24.53 5.21 -15.68
N TRP A 98 24.80 4.71 -16.90
CA TRP A 98 24.15 3.49 -17.41
C TRP A 98 24.52 2.23 -16.63
N LYS A 99 25.68 2.22 -15.98
CA LYS A 99 26.02 1.14 -15.04
C LYS A 99 25.05 1.12 -13.87
N SER A 100 24.81 2.28 -13.24
CA SER A 100 23.85 2.39 -12.14
C SER A 100 22.43 2.06 -12.59
N VAL A 101 22.00 2.54 -13.76
CA VAL A 101 20.68 2.20 -14.34
C VAL A 101 20.52 0.69 -14.51
N GLY A 102 21.53 0.04 -15.10
CA GLY A 102 21.51 -1.40 -15.33
C GLY A 102 21.49 -2.21 -14.03
N ASP A 103 22.25 -1.79 -13.02
CA ASP A 103 22.28 -2.45 -11.72
C ASP A 103 20.95 -2.28 -10.97
N SER A 104 20.35 -1.08 -10.95
CA SER A 104 19.03 -0.84 -10.36
C SER A 104 17.92 -1.62 -11.08
N ALA A 105 17.96 -1.69 -12.42
CA ALA A 105 16.98 -2.45 -13.20
C ALA A 105 17.08 -3.96 -12.91
N ARG A 106 18.29 -4.49 -12.76
CA ARG A 106 18.50 -5.91 -12.40
C ARG A 106 17.95 -6.22 -11.01
N GLN A 107 18.24 -5.37 -10.02
CA GLN A 107 17.67 -5.51 -8.68
C GLN A 107 16.15 -5.51 -8.69
N LEU A 108 15.54 -4.63 -9.50
CA LEU A 108 14.08 -4.59 -9.64
C LEU A 108 13.54 -5.93 -10.17
N VAL A 109 14.13 -6.45 -11.26
CA VAL A 109 13.75 -7.76 -11.83
C VAL A 109 13.89 -8.87 -10.78
N ASP A 110 15.01 -8.92 -10.06
CA ASP A 110 15.27 -9.95 -9.05
C ASP A 110 14.22 -9.91 -7.92
N ILE A 111 13.88 -8.71 -7.41
CA ILE A 111 12.86 -8.53 -6.37
C ILE A 111 11.48 -8.98 -6.87
N PHE A 112 11.08 -8.62 -8.09
CA PHE A 112 9.80 -9.04 -8.65
C PHE A 112 9.74 -10.55 -8.87
N ASP A 113 10.83 -11.17 -9.35
CA ASP A 113 10.93 -12.61 -9.52
C ASP A 113 10.81 -13.35 -8.18
N GLU A 114 11.46 -12.87 -7.13
CA GLU A 114 11.32 -13.40 -5.77
C GLU A 114 9.90 -13.26 -5.24
N ALA A 115 9.27 -12.09 -5.41
CA ALA A 115 7.90 -11.85 -4.99
C ALA A 115 6.90 -12.77 -5.71
N ILE A 116 7.05 -12.98 -7.03
CA ILE A 116 6.22 -13.90 -7.81
C ILE A 116 6.43 -15.36 -7.36
N LYS A 117 7.68 -15.76 -7.10
CA LYS A 117 7.99 -17.10 -6.57
C LYS A 117 7.32 -17.31 -5.22
N GLU A 118 7.42 -16.35 -4.31
CA GLU A 118 6.81 -16.45 -2.99
C GLU A 118 5.29 -16.50 -3.05
N TYR A 119 4.67 -15.63 -3.88
CA TYR A 119 3.23 -15.66 -4.12
C TYR A 119 2.75 -17.03 -4.61
N LYS A 120 3.48 -17.64 -5.56
CA LYS A 120 3.18 -18.99 -6.06
C LYS A 120 3.33 -20.07 -4.99
N LYS A 121 4.32 -19.99 -4.08
CA LYS A 121 4.44 -20.97 -2.98
C LYS A 121 3.24 -20.95 -2.03
N VAL A 122 2.68 -19.77 -1.80
CA VAL A 122 1.60 -19.58 -0.83
C VAL A 122 0.22 -19.86 -1.46
N TYR A 123 0.02 -19.54 -2.74
CA TYR A 123 -1.30 -19.54 -3.38
C TYR A 123 -1.41 -20.37 -4.67
N GLY A 124 -0.31 -20.94 -5.16
CA GLY A 124 -0.27 -21.73 -6.41
C GLY A 124 -0.15 -23.22 -6.16
#